data_AF-A0AAV4F5I5-F1
#
_entry.id   AF-A0AAV4F5I5-F1
#
_cell.length_a   1.000
_cell.length_b   1.000
_cell.length_c   1.000
_cell.angle_alpha   90.00
_cell.angle_beta   90.00
_cell.angle_gamma   90.00
#
_symmetry.space_group_name_H-M   'P 1'
#
loop_
_entity.id
_entity.type
_entity.pdbx_description
1 polymer ?
#
loop_
_entity_poly.entity_id
_entity_poly.type
_entity_poly.pdbx_seq_one_letter_code
_entity_poly.pdbx_strand_id
1 'polypeptide(L)'
;MTTREEIVQQADLFKLLGYRGEKWEEFLKQEFKLLVERVAKKEELERVVKKEEAERIAKKEDAERAAKIELEKMRLEIEMKMLQAKIQAGLVKEESVGNTSRFSDASAKHPKLPHSRTEKTISIYLVDAI
;
A
#
# COMPACT_ATOMS: atom_id res chain seq x y z
N MET A 1 14.91 -35.65 18.58
CA MET A 1 14.96 -34.27 19.09
C MET A 1 14.24 -34.30 20.42
N THR A 2 14.89 -33.95 21.54
CA THR A 2 14.27 -34.09 22.87
C THR A 2 13.08 -33.13 23.05
N THR A 3 11.86 -33.67 23.15
CA THR A 3 10.63 -32.89 23.39
C THR A 3 10.39 -32.66 24.88
N ARG A 4 9.43 -31.79 25.23
CA ARG A 4 9.00 -31.60 26.62
C ARG A 4 8.49 -32.91 27.22
N GLU A 5 7.74 -33.72 26.48
CA GLU A 5 7.30 -35.03 26.96
C GLU A 5 8.49 -35.96 27.23
N GLU A 6 9.49 -35.99 26.35
CA GLU A 6 10.67 -36.83 26.52
C GLU A 6 11.49 -36.40 27.75
N ILE A 7 11.61 -35.09 28.02
CA ILE A 7 12.24 -34.59 29.26
C ILE A 7 11.47 -35.07 30.49
N VAL A 8 10.13 -35.00 30.48
CA VAL A 8 9.30 -35.46 31.61
C VAL A 8 9.40 -36.98 31.81
N GLN A 9 9.40 -37.76 30.73
CA GLN A 9 9.56 -39.22 30.80
C GLN A 9 10.95 -39.63 31.31
N GLN A 10 11.98 -38.96 30.83
CA GLN A 10 13.36 -39.19 31.25
C GLN A 10 13.55 -38.77 32.72
N ALA A 11 12.89 -37.69 33.12
CA ALA A 11 12.80 -37.27 34.50
C ALA A 11 12.15 -38.39 35.35
N ASP A 12 10.97 -38.91 34.98
CA ASP A 12 10.32 -39.97 35.77
C ASP A 12 11.14 -41.27 35.85
N LEU A 13 11.88 -41.63 34.80
CA LEU A 13 12.86 -42.72 34.81
C LEU A 13 13.99 -42.48 35.81
N PHE A 14 14.55 -41.28 35.87
CA PHE A 14 15.62 -40.93 36.81
C PHE A 14 15.15 -41.01 38.27
N LYS A 15 13.88 -40.63 38.57
CA LYS A 15 13.28 -40.83 39.90
C LYS A 15 13.20 -42.32 40.26
N LEU A 16 12.81 -43.18 39.31
CA LEU A 16 12.73 -44.63 39.50
C LEU A 16 14.10 -45.27 39.73
N LEU A 17 15.15 -44.73 39.11
CA LEU A 17 16.54 -45.17 39.28
C LEU A 17 17.18 -44.66 40.59
N GLY A 18 16.43 -43.96 41.45
CA GLY A 18 16.90 -43.49 42.75
C GLY A 18 17.80 -42.25 42.69
N TYR A 19 17.94 -41.62 41.52
CA TYR A 19 18.57 -40.30 41.42
C TYR A 19 17.63 -39.26 42.06
N ARG A 20 17.97 -38.82 43.27
CA ARG A 20 17.27 -37.77 44.02
C ARG A 20 18.26 -36.73 44.56
N GLY A 21 17.77 -35.53 44.86
CA GLY A 21 18.57 -34.43 45.42
C GLY A 21 19.27 -33.59 44.35
N GLU A 22 20.46 -33.07 44.65
CA GLU A 22 21.16 -32.06 43.83
C GLU A 22 21.37 -32.49 42.37
N LYS A 23 21.74 -33.75 42.11
CA LYS A 23 21.92 -34.28 40.74
C LYS A 23 20.64 -34.24 39.91
N TRP A 24 19.49 -34.42 40.54
CA TRP A 24 18.19 -34.35 39.89
C TRP A 24 17.82 -32.91 39.54
N GLU A 25 18.10 -31.98 40.45
CA GLU A 25 17.87 -30.56 40.20
C GLU A 25 18.78 -30.00 39.13
N GLU A 26 20.05 -30.42 39.09
CA GLU A 26 21.00 -30.04 38.03
C GLU A 26 20.55 -30.53 36.66
N PHE A 27 20.09 -31.78 36.56
CA PHE A 27 19.52 -32.33 35.34
C PHE A 27 18.35 -31.49 34.83
N LEU A 28 17.38 -31.20 35.71
CA LEU A 28 16.22 -30.38 35.34
C LEU A 28 16.61 -28.95 34.95
N LYS A 29 17.55 -28.33 35.67
CA LYS A 29 18.04 -26.98 35.35
C LYS A 29 18.70 -26.94 33.97
N GLN A 30 19.53 -27.94 33.66
CA GLN A 30 20.22 -28.02 32.38
C GLN A 30 19.25 -28.26 31.22
N GLU A 31 18.35 -29.24 31.35
CA GLU A 31 17.37 -29.55 30.30
C GLU A 31 16.38 -28.41 30.09
N PHE A 32 15.92 -27.77 31.16
CA PHE A 32 15.03 -26.62 31.06
C PHE A 32 15.71 -25.41 30.41
N LYS A 33 16.98 -25.14 30.74
CA LYS A 33 17.77 -24.10 30.08
C LYS A 33 17.87 -24.35 28.57
N LEU A 34 18.22 -25.57 28.17
CA LEU A 34 18.31 -25.95 26.76
C LEU A 34 16.96 -25.84 26.05
N LEU A 35 15.86 -26.19 26.72
CA LEU A 35 14.51 -26.06 26.17
C LEU A 35 14.16 -24.58 25.92
N VAL A 36 14.43 -23.71 26.88
CA VAL A 36 14.17 -22.26 26.77
C VAL A 36 14.99 -21.64 25.64
N GLU A 37 16.29 -21.95 25.55
CA GLU A 37 17.16 -21.44 24.48
C GLU A 37 16.67 -21.87 23.10
N ARG A 38 16.19 -23.11 22.95
CA ARG A 38 15.61 -23.59 21.68
C ARG A 38 14.31 -22.88 21.33
N VAL A 39 13.41 -22.69 22.29
CA VAL A 39 12.15 -21.97 22.08
C VAL A 39 12.44 -20.53 21.64
N ALA A 40 13.34 -19.84 22.35
CA ALA A 40 13.75 -18.48 21.99
C ALA A 40 14.33 -18.41 20.57
N LYS A 41 15.22 -19.34 20.20
CA LYS A 41 15.81 -19.40 18.85
C LYS A 41 14.78 -19.69 17.76
N LYS A 42 13.79 -20.55 18.05
CA LYS A 42 12.70 -20.85 17.13
C LYS A 42 11.82 -19.61 16.92
N GLU A 43 11.44 -18.94 17.98
CA GLU A 43 10.66 -17.69 17.90
C GLU A 43 11.40 -16.60 17.13
N GLU A 44 12.71 -16.47 17.35
CA GLU A 44 13.54 -15.53 16.63
C GLU A 44 13.57 -15.83 15.11
N LEU A 45 13.74 -17.10 14.73
CA LEU A 45 13.65 -17.51 13.32
C LEU A 45 12.28 -17.22 12.72
N GLU A 46 11.19 -17.51 13.44
CA GLU A 46 9.84 -17.18 12.98
C GLU A 46 9.62 -15.67 12.80
N ARG A 47 10.22 -14.84 13.66
CA ARG A 47 10.18 -13.37 13.51
C ARG A 47 10.94 -12.90 12.27
N VAL A 48 12.14 -13.46 12.02
CA VAL A 48 12.93 -13.14 10.82
C VAL A 48 12.15 -13.49 9.55
N VAL A 49 11.62 -14.71 9.46
CA VAL A 49 10.84 -15.16 8.31
C VAL A 49 9.61 -14.27 8.07
N LYS A 50 8.85 -13.93 9.12
CA LYS A 50 7.69 -13.04 8.99
C LYS A 50 8.07 -11.64 8.51
N LYS A 51 9.18 -11.10 9.00
CA LYS A 51 9.68 -9.79 8.60
C LYS A 51 10.07 -9.78 7.12
N GLU A 52 10.86 -10.76 6.68
CA GLU A 52 11.27 -10.89 5.28
C GLU A 52 10.08 -11.08 4.34
N GLU A 53 9.07 -11.85 4.77
CA GLU A 53 7.85 -12.04 3.99
C GLU A 53 7.03 -10.76 3.86
N ALA A 54 6.90 -9.98 4.94
CA ALA A 54 6.25 -8.67 4.90
C ALA A 54 6.97 -7.69 3.96
N GLU A 55 8.31 -7.63 4.00
CA GLU A 55 9.10 -6.82 3.08
C GLU A 55 8.93 -7.25 1.61
N ARG A 56 8.82 -8.56 1.36
CA ARG A 56 8.57 -9.10 0.01
C ARG A 56 7.19 -8.71 -0.50
N ILE A 57 6.15 -8.74 0.35
CA ILE A 57 4.80 -8.32 -0.01
C ILE A 57 4.77 -6.83 -0.33
N ALA A 58 5.34 -5.99 0.54
CA ALA A 58 5.40 -4.55 0.32
C ALA A 58 6.06 -4.19 -1.03
N LYS A 59 7.21 -4.81 -1.35
CA LYS A 59 7.89 -4.59 -2.65
C LYS A 59 7.05 -5.03 -3.85
N LYS A 60 6.28 -6.12 -3.74
CA LYS A 60 5.37 -6.58 -4.81
C LYS A 60 4.21 -5.61 -5.01
N GLU A 61 3.58 -5.16 -3.93
CA GLU A 61 2.48 -4.20 -3.99
C GLU A 61 2.93 -2.86 -4.58
N ASP A 62 4.12 -2.37 -4.21
CA ASP A 62 4.68 -1.14 -4.78
C ASP A 62 4.93 -1.26 -6.28
N ALA A 63 5.46 -2.40 -6.73
CA ALA A 63 5.66 -2.68 -8.15
C ALA A 63 4.34 -2.75 -8.93
N GLU A 64 3.30 -3.37 -8.35
CA GLU A 64 1.97 -3.44 -8.95
C GLU A 64 1.33 -2.06 -9.07
N ARG A 65 1.43 -1.23 -8.02
CA ARG A 65 0.96 0.17 -8.05
C ARG A 65 1.67 0.99 -9.12
N ALA A 66 2.99 0.86 -9.23
CA ALA A 66 3.77 1.54 -10.25
C ALA A 66 3.33 1.14 -11.67
N ALA A 67 3.15 -0.16 -11.93
CA ALA A 67 2.66 -0.65 -13.22
C ALA A 67 1.26 -0.13 -13.56
N LYS A 68 0.35 -0.10 -12.58
CA LYS A 68 -1.01 0.42 -12.77
C LYS A 68 -1.02 1.91 -13.11
N ILE A 69 -0.20 2.71 -12.42
CA ILE A 69 -0.04 4.14 -12.73
C ILE A 69 0.48 4.32 -14.15
N GLU A 70 1.46 3.51 -14.55
CA GLU A 70 2.06 3.63 -15.88
C GLU A 70 1.08 3.28 -17.00
N LEU A 71 0.27 2.23 -16.80
CA LEU A 71 -0.82 1.90 -17.74
C LEU A 71 -1.87 3.01 -17.84
N GLU A 72 -2.25 3.64 -16.71
CA GLU A 72 -3.21 4.74 -16.72
C GLU A 72 -2.65 5.97 -17.45
N LYS A 73 -1.35 6.28 -17.26
CA LYS A 73 -0.68 7.33 -18.05
C LYS A 73 -0.71 7.02 -19.54
N MET A 74 -0.34 5.80 -19.94
CA MET A 74 -0.39 5.39 -21.35
C MET A 74 -1.80 5.53 -21.94
N ARG A 75 -2.83 5.14 -21.18
CA ARG A 75 -4.23 5.31 -21.57
C ARG A 75 -4.58 6.78 -21.80
N LEU A 76 -4.25 7.66 -20.85
CA LEU A 76 -4.50 9.10 -20.96
C LEU A 76 -3.74 9.74 -22.13
N GLU A 77 -2.49 9.33 -22.36
CA GLU A 77 -1.72 9.80 -23.52
C GLU A 77 -2.37 9.40 -24.84
N ILE A 78 -2.85 8.16 -24.95
CA ILE A 78 -3.57 7.68 -26.14
C ILE A 78 -4.87 8.48 -26.32
N GLU A 79 -5.63 8.69 -25.25
CA GLU A 79 -6.87 9.47 -25.28
C GLU A 79 -6.63 10.92 -25.73
N MET A 80 -5.59 11.57 -25.20
CA MET A 80 -5.20 12.93 -25.62
C MET A 80 -4.80 12.98 -27.09
N LYS A 81 -4.00 12.01 -27.56
CA LYS A 81 -3.62 11.92 -28.99
C LYS A 81 -4.84 11.69 -29.88
N MET A 82 -5.78 10.85 -29.47
CA MET A 82 -7.04 10.63 -30.21
C MET A 82 -7.88 11.91 -30.27
N LEU A 83 -7.99 12.65 -29.16
CA LEU A 83 -8.70 13.93 -29.15
C LEU A 83 -8.03 14.96 -30.08
N GLN A 84 -6.70 15.06 -30.04
CA GLN A 84 -5.95 15.94 -30.93
C GLN A 84 -6.17 15.55 -32.40
N ALA A 85 -6.15 14.27 -32.74
CA ALA A 85 -6.44 13.78 -34.08
C ALA A 85 -7.88 14.08 -34.52
N LYS A 86 -8.87 13.94 -33.63
CA LYS A 86 -10.27 14.30 -33.91
C LYS A 86 -10.46 15.80 -34.16
N ILE A 87 -9.76 16.66 -33.40
CA ILE A 87 -9.74 18.11 -33.63
C ILE A 87 -9.11 18.43 -35.00
N GLN A 88 -7.97 17.83 -35.31
CA GLN A 88 -7.30 18.02 -36.62
C GLN A 88 -8.16 17.53 -37.79
N ALA A 89 -8.92 16.46 -37.61
CA ALA A 89 -9.87 15.95 -38.59
C ALA A 89 -11.16 16.79 -38.71
N GLY A 90 -11.32 17.85 -37.91
CA GLY A 90 -12.54 18.67 -37.89
C GLY A 90 -13.78 17.95 -37.35
N LEU A 91 -13.60 16.81 -36.69
CA LEU A 91 -14.67 16.00 -36.10
C LEU A 91 -15.15 16.56 -34.75
N VAL A 92 -14.40 17.51 -34.19
CA VAL A 92 -14.78 18.29 -33.01
C VAL A 92 -14.97 19.73 -33.47
N LYS A 93 -16.19 20.26 -33.35
CA LYS A 93 -16.48 21.68 -33.62
C LYS A 93 -16.22 22.47 -32.34
N GLU A 94 -15.34 23.46 -32.38
CA GLU A 94 -15.30 24.50 -31.35
C GLU A 94 -16.62 25.27 -31.43
N GLU A 95 -17.54 24.99 -30.53
CA GLU A 95 -18.66 25.90 -30.32
C GLU A 95 -18.14 27.09 -29.52
N SER A 96 -17.97 28.22 -30.19
CA SER A 96 -17.67 29.50 -29.53
C SER A 96 -18.82 29.83 -28.59
N VAL A 97 -18.67 29.56 -27.29
CA VAL A 97 -19.60 30.06 -26.29
C VAL A 97 -19.38 31.58 -26.20
N GLY A 98 -20.19 32.30 -26.98
CA GLY A 98 -20.25 33.75 -26.96
C GLY A 98 -20.54 34.24 -25.54
N ASN A 99 -19.69 35.10 -25.02
CA ASN A 99 -19.88 35.74 -23.73
C ASN A 99 -21.10 36.68 -23.83
N THR A 100 -22.31 36.21 -23.52
CA THR A 100 -23.50 37.06 -23.43
C THR A 100 -23.54 37.78 -22.09
N SER A 101 -22.58 38.66 -21.83
CA SER A 101 -22.77 39.68 -20.80
C SER A 101 -23.75 40.73 -21.36
N ARG A 102 -25.05 40.54 -21.12
CA ARG A 102 -25.96 41.70 -21.02
C ARG A 102 -25.56 42.47 -19.78
N PHE A 103 -24.59 43.37 -19.93
CA PHE A 103 -24.34 44.42 -18.96
C PHE A 103 -25.42 45.48 -19.21
N SER A 104 -26.47 45.46 -18.39
CA SER A 104 -27.50 46.49 -18.40
C SER A 104 -26.88 47.84 -18.05
N ASP A 105 -27.02 48.82 -18.94
CA ASP A 105 -26.73 50.23 -18.68
C ASP A 105 -27.48 50.71 -17.44
N ALA A 106 -26.75 50.92 -16.34
CA ALA A 106 -27.17 51.81 -15.25
C ALA A 106 -25.93 52.57 -14.75
N SER A 107 -25.92 53.83 -15.15
CA SER A 107 -24.96 54.90 -14.90
C SER A 107 -24.42 55.04 -13.45
N ALA A 108 -23.09 55.16 -13.38
CA ALA A 108 -22.28 56.06 -12.52
C ALA A 108 -22.15 55.85 -10.99
N LYS A 109 -20.98 55.36 -10.54
CA LYS A 109 -19.89 56.11 -9.85
C LYS A 109 -18.80 55.14 -9.27
N HIS A 110 -17.53 55.49 -9.46
CA HIS A 110 -16.23 54.82 -9.13
C HIS A 110 -16.03 54.30 -7.67
N PRO A 111 -14.96 53.52 -7.29
CA PRO A 111 -13.62 53.35 -7.92
C PRO A 111 -13.01 51.91 -7.99
N LYS A 112 -11.81 51.85 -8.60
CA LYS A 112 -10.97 50.72 -9.04
C LYS A 112 -10.38 49.84 -7.91
N LEU A 113 -10.31 48.51 -8.10
CA LEU A 113 -9.35 47.56 -7.48
C LEU A 113 -9.19 46.28 -8.37
N PRO A 114 -8.12 45.47 -8.22
CA PRO A 114 -7.39 44.88 -9.34
C PRO A 114 -7.82 43.47 -9.79
N HIS A 115 -7.84 43.26 -11.11
CA HIS A 115 -7.48 42.04 -11.86
C HIS A 115 -7.75 40.70 -11.16
N SER A 116 -9.01 40.27 -11.07
CA SER A 116 -9.33 38.88 -10.82
C SER A 116 -9.02 38.06 -12.08
N ARG A 117 -7.92 37.31 -12.02
CA ARG A 117 -7.55 36.26 -12.98
C ARG A 117 -8.74 35.29 -13.12
N THR A 118 -9.45 35.33 -14.24
CA THR A 118 -10.52 34.38 -14.52
C THR A 118 -9.89 33.04 -14.89
N GLU A 119 -9.92 32.10 -13.95
CA GLU A 119 -9.64 30.69 -14.25
C GLU A 119 -10.73 30.19 -15.19
N LYS A 120 -10.36 29.94 -16.45
CA LYS A 120 -11.22 29.31 -17.43
C LYS A 120 -11.30 27.82 -17.10
N THR A 121 -12.33 27.40 -16.40
CA THR A 121 -12.68 25.98 -16.28
C THR A 121 -13.41 25.56 -17.56
N ILE A 122 -12.78 24.73 -18.38
CA ILE A 122 -13.39 24.14 -19.58
C ILE A 122 -13.99 22.80 -19.17
N SER A 123 -15.33 22.71 -19.10
CA SER A 123 -16.05 21.45 -18.95
C SER A 123 -16.45 20.93 -20.34
N ILE A 124 -15.96 19.75 -20.72
CA ILE A 124 -16.29 19.09 -21.99
C ILE A 124 -17.27 17.95 -21.68
N TYR A 125 -18.42 17.93 -22.36
CA TYR A 125 -19.37 16.80 -22.30
C TYR A 125 -19.38 16.08 -23.65
N LEU A 126 -19.30 14.75 -23.63
CA LEU A 126 -19.53 13.92 -24.81
C LEU A 126 -21.04 13.90 -25.12
N VAL A 127 -21.41 14.23 -26.35
CA VAL A 127 -22.76 13.99 -26.87
C VAL A 127 -22.71 12.69 -27.66
N ASP A 128 -23.46 11.68 -27.20
CA ASP A 128 -23.63 10.43 -27.92
C ASP A 128 -24.39 10.69 -29.22
N ALA A 129 -23.79 10.33 -30.35
CA ALA A 129 -24.41 10.39 -31.66
C ALA A 129 -25.22 9.10 -31.91
N ILE A 130 -26.54 9.27 -32.09
CA ILE A 130 -27.48 8.24 -32.55
C ILE A 130 -27.24 7.94 -34.03
#